data_AF-A0A932RUV8-F1
#
_entry.id   AF-A0A932RUV8-F1
#
_cell.length_a   1.000
_cell.length_b   1.000
_cell.length_c   1.000
_cell.angle_alpha   90.00
_cell.angle_beta   90.00
_cell.angle_gamma   90.00
#
_symmetry.space_group_name_H-M   'P 1'
#
loop_
_entity.id
_entity.type
_entity.pdbx_description
1 polymer ?
#
loop_
_entity_poly.entity_id
_entity_poly.type
_entity_poly.pdbx_seq_one_letter_code
_entity_poly.pdbx_strand_id
1 'polypeptide(L)'
;MFATVLGEILFNVGQFALARQWYGIALRSANEADDQYLADIALAGSTYLPMYTPDPRAVLSNVMPRLDSRHAPSPAIAWLWGFRAKAHAMLGETCAFRKSIEHAQQALDRSPPDLMQPGIFSFLPERLAFYEARGWVELNNADAASIAAERATSMYDFTETTEPALVRFEQASAFVQEGELLEACRIASTALLDPRTYLSFTVVTRAREFDRLIGSSQSESVRDWRDVLGTLWRTLNKTGFSNILGLA
;
A
#
# COMPACT_ATOMS: atom_id res chain seq x y z
N MET A 1 14.23 15.26 5.57
CA MET A 1 13.79 13.88 5.91
C MET A 1 12.87 13.81 7.15
N PHE A 2 13.17 14.46 8.28
CA PHE A 2 12.31 14.40 9.50
C PHE A 2 10.82 14.71 9.26
N ALA A 3 10.52 15.75 8.47
CA ALA A 3 9.13 16.10 8.15
C ALA A 3 8.39 14.97 7.41
N THR A 4 9.07 14.23 6.52
CA THR A 4 8.50 13.06 5.83
C THR A 4 8.19 11.93 6.83
N VAL A 5 9.11 11.66 7.77
CA VAL A 5 8.92 10.67 8.85
C VAL A 5 7.71 11.01 9.71
N LEU A 6 7.59 12.27 10.12
CA LEU A 6 6.43 12.73 10.89
C LEU A 6 5.13 12.58 10.10
N GLY A 7 5.14 12.91 8.81
CA GLY A 7 4.02 12.67 7.90
C GLY A 7 3.59 11.20 7.89
N GLU A 8 4.53 10.29 7.75
CA GLU A 8 4.30 8.84 7.70
C GLU A 8 3.74 8.28 9.01
N ILE A 9 4.31 8.68 10.15
CA ILE A 9 3.82 8.27 11.46
C ILE A 9 2.39 8.76 11.64
N LEU A 10 2.14 10.05 11.41
CA LEU A 10 0.82 10.66 11.55
C LEU A 10 -0.20 10.04 10.61
N PHE A 11 0.18 9.67 9.39
CA PHE A 11 -0.67 8.93 8.47
C PHE A 11 -1.02 7.54 9.01
N ASN A 12 -0.04 6.77 9.47
CA ASN A 12 -0.25 5.42 10.01
C ASN A 12 -1.06 5.43 11.32
N VAL A 13 -1.04 6.54 12.06
CA VAL A 13 -1.93 6.82 13.18
C VAL A 13 -3.10 7.74 12.79
N GLY A 14 -3.63 7.67 11.57
CA GLY A 14 -4.92 8.30 11.22
C GLY A 14 -5.05 9.84 11.32
N GLN A 15 -3.98 10.56 11.66
CA GLN A 15 -3.94 12.01 11.80
C GLN A 15 -3.75 12.69 10.43
N PHE A 16 -4.66 12.45 9.50
CA PHE A 16 -4.51 12.79 8.07
C PHE A 16 -4.30 14.28 7.81
N ALA A 17 -4.96 15.16 8.57
CA ALA A 17 -4.80 16.60 8.42
C ALA A 17 -3.36 17.05 8.79
N LEU A 18 -2.82 16.52 9.89
CA LEU A 18 -1.45 16.81 10.32
C LEU A 18 -0.45 16.15 9.36
N ALA A 19 -0.68 14.91 8.95
CA ALA A 19 0.16 14.22 7.97
C ALA A 19 0.30 15.06 6.68
N ARG A 20 -0.82 15.59 6.16
CA ARG A 20 -0.82 16.49 4.99
C ARG A 20 0.05 17.73 5.20
N GLN A 21 -0.04 18.36 6.36
CA GLN A 21 0.79 19.53 6.70
C GLN A 21 2.28 19.17 6.68
N TRP A 22 2.65 18.05 7.30
CA TRP A 22 4.04 17.60 7.38
C TRP A 22 4.63 17.17 6.05
N TYR A 23 3.87 16.46 5.20
CA TYR A 23 4.31 16.19 3.83
C TYR A 23 4.48 17.49 3.01
N GLY A 24 3.60 18.48 3.20
CA GLY A 24 3.73 19.79 2.58
C GLY A 24 4.98 20.56 3.04
N ILE A 25 5.32 20.49 4.33
CA ILE A 25 6.58 21.03 4.86
C ILE A 25 7.77 20.29 4.23
N ALA A 26 7.74 18.96 4.20
CA ALA A 26 8.81 18.15 3.63
C ALA A 26 9.08 18.51 2.16
N LEU A 27 8.03 18.67 1.35
CA LEU A 27 8.15 19.04 -0.06
C LEU A 27 8.75 20.44 -0.23
N ARG A 28 8.27 21.44 0.53
CA ARG A 28 8.83 22.81 0.47
C ARG A 28 10.29 22.84 0.88
N SER A 29 10.64 22.19 1.98
CA SER A 29 12.03 22.14 2.46
C SER A 29 12.96 21.41 1.51
N ALA A 30 12.49 20.35 0.83
CA ALA A 30 13.27 19.66 -0.19
C ALA A 30 13.52 20.56 -1.41
N ASN A 31 12.50 21.30 -1.87
CA ASN A 31 12.64 22.26 -2.96
C ASN A 31 13.56 23.43 -2.60
N GLU A 32 13.47 23.96 -1.37
CA GLU A 32 14.37 25.01 -0.87
C GLU A 32 15.84 24.55 -0.80
N ALA A 33 16.06 23.25 -0.57
CA ALA A 33 17.37 22.63 -0.55
C ALA A 33 17.86 22.16 -1.93
N ASP A 34 17.08 22.36 -2.99
CA ASP A 34 17.33 21.85 -4.35
C ASP A 34 17.54 20.31 -4.40
N ASP A 35 16.89 19.58 -3.48
CA ASP A 35 16.94 18.11 -3.41
C ASP A 35 15.67 17.50 -4.02
N GLN A 36 15.73 17.28 -5.33
CA GLN A 36 14.60 16.73 -6.08
C GLN A 36 14.23 15.31 -5.64
N TYR A 37 15.19 14.49 -5.18
CA TYR A 37 14.90 13.13 -4.76
C TYR A 37 14.06 13.12 -3.48
N LEU A 38 14.41 13.96 -2.50
CA LEU A 38 13.60 14.13 -1.30
C LEU A 38 12.23 14.77 -1.60
N ALA A 39 12.15 15.67 -2.59
CA ALA A 39 10.89 16.23 -3.04
C ALA A 39 9.97 15.15 -3.62
N ASP A 40 10.51 14.23 -4.44
CA ASP A 40 9.78 13.12 -5.03
C ASP A 40 9.30 12.12 -3.95
N ILE A 41 10.12 11.85 -2.93
CA ILE A 41 9.71 11.05 -1.76
C ILE A 41 8.57 11.73 -0.99
N ALA A 42 8.67 13.04 -0.74
CA ALA A 42 7.62 13.79 -0.04
C ALA A 42 6.31 13.79 -0.84
N LEU A 43 6.39 13.92 -2.16
CA LEU A 43 5.23 13.80 -3.05
C LEU A 43 4.60 12.40 -2.99
N ALA A 44 5.41 11.34 -3.04
CA ALA A 44 4.93 9.97 -2.90
C ALA A 44 4.22 9.77 -1.54
N GLY A 45 4.82 10.21 -0.43
CA GLY A 45 4.20 10.15 0.89
C GLY A 45 2.86 10.90 0.96
N SER A 46 2.77 12.09 0.37
CA SER A 46 1.51 12.85 0.30
C SER A 46 0.40 12.10 -0.46
N THR A 47 0.77 11.22 -1.40
CA THR A 47 -0.16 10.47 -2.25
C THR A 47 -0.86 9.34 -1.51
N TYR A 48 -0.36 8.91 -0.34
CA TYR A 48 -1.11 7.99 0.51
C TYR A 48 -2.48 8.52 0.94
N LEU A 49 -2.59 9.83 1.15
CA LEU A 49 -3.85 10.45 1.61
C LEU A 49 -5.00 10.18 0.63
N PRO A 50 -4.93 10.60 -0.66
CA PRO A 50 -6.00 10.30 -1.62
C PRO A 50 -6.11 8.81 -1.94
N MET A 51 -5.03 8.03 -1.82
CA MET A 51 -5.06 6.57 -2.04
C MET A 51 -5.93 5.83 -1.01
N TYR A 52 -5.91 6.27 0.25
CA TYR A 52 -6.67 5.62 1.33
C TYR A 52 -8.01 6.33 1.65
N THR A 53 -8.30 7.46 1.02
CA THR A 53 -9.66 8.02 0.91
C THR A 53 -10.30 7.70 -0.46
N PRO A 54 -10.05 6.48 -0.97
CA PRO A 54 -9.95 6.07 -2.38
C PRO A 54 -10.49 7.06 -3.43
N ASP A 55 -9.73 8.12 -3.71
CA ASP A 55 -9.99 9.07 -4.81
C ASP A 55 -8.91 8.88 -5.89
N PRO A 56 -9.12 7.96 -6.86
CA PRO A 56 -8.12 7.66 -7.87
C PRO A 56 -7.82 8.87 -8.77
N ARG A 57 -8.78 9.79 -8.97
CA ARG A 57 -8.54 11.01 -9.76
C ARG A 57 -7.66 12.00 -9.01
N ALA A 58 -7.82 12.12 -7.70
CA ALA A 58 -6.91 12.91 -6.87
C ALA A 58 -5.50 12.30 -6.82
N VAL A 59 -5.37 10.97 -6.77
CA VAL A 59 -4.08 10.29 -6.89
C VAL A 59 -3.39 10.66 -8.20
N LEU A 60 -4.08 10.51 -9.34
CA LEU A 60 -3.55 10.86 -10.66
C LEU A 60 -3.14 12.34 -10.74
N SER A 61 -4.01 13.23 -10.27
CA SER A 61 -3.75 14.68 -10.26
C SER A 61 -2.52 15.05 -9.42
N ASN A 62 -2.20 14.29 -8.38
CA ASN A 62 -1.04 14.53 -7.53
C ASN A 62 0.27 14.11 -8.21
N VAL A 63 0.29 12.96 -8.90
CA VAL A 63 1.53 12.36 -9.42
C VAL A 63 1.84 12.75 -10.87
N MET A 64 0.81 12.96 -11.71
CA MET A 64 0.99 13.19 -13.15
C MET A 64 1.85 14.42 -13.48
N PRO A 65 1.70 15.59 -12.83
CA PRO A 65 2.54 16.75 -13.14
C PRO A 65 4.04 16.45 -13.02
N ARG A 66 4.42 15.63 -12.04
CA ARG A 66 5.81 15.21 -11.86
C ARG A 66 6.23 14.17 -12.88
N LEU A 67 5.38 13.18 -13.17
CA LEU A 67 5.66 12.11 -14.13
C LEU A 67 5.71 12.57 -15.60
N ASP A 68 4.97 13.61 -15.95
CA ASP A 68 4.93 14.22 -17.29
C ASP A 68 6.09 15.20 -17.52
N SER A 69 6.73 15.67 -16.44
CA SER A 69 7.94 16.49 -16.50
C SER A 69 9.19 15.65 -16.75
N ARG A 70 10.31 16.28 -17.08
CA ARG A 70 11.60 15.58 -17.15
C ARG A 70 12.01 15.08 -15.76
N HIS A 71 12.32 13.80 -15.64
CA HIS A 71 12.85 13.18 -14.42
C HIS A 71 14.03 12.26 -14.74
N ALA A 72 14.91 12.11 -13.76
CA ALA A 72 15.88 11.02 -13.76
C ALA A 72 15.23 9.78 -13.11
N PRO A 73 15.53 8.57 -13.58
CA PRO A 73 15.10 7.34 -12.92
C PRO A 73 15.54 7.31 -11.46
N SER A 74 14.61 6.99 -10.56
CA SER A 74 14.89 6.82 -9.14
C SER A 74 13.81 5.92 -8.50
N PRO A 75 14.07 5.36 -7.31
CA PRO A 75 13.05 4.63 -6.55
C PRO A 75 11.81 5.48 -6.25
N ALA A 76 11.99 6.77 -5.99
CA ALA A 76 10.89 7.70 -5.74
C ALA A 76 10.02 7.88 -7.00
N ILE A 77 10.62 7.98 -8.19
CA ILE A 77 9.87 8.02 -9.46
C ILE A 77 9.13 6.70 -9.71
N ALA A 78 9.77 5.56 -9.44
CA ALA A 78 9.10 4.26 -9.53
C ALA A 78 7.87 4.20 -8.61
N TRP A 79 7.98 4.78 -7.41
CA TRP A 79 6.87 4.86 -6.47
C TRP A 79 5.70 5.70 -7.01
N LEU A 80 5.97 6.86 -7.62
CA LEU A 80 4.94 7.68 -8.26
C LEU A 80 4.23 6.93 -9.39
N TRP A 81 4.97 6.18 -10.22
CA TRP A 81 4.39 5.27 -11.21
C TRP A 81 3.55 4.17 -10.57
N GLY A 82 3.98 3.61 -9.44
CA GLY A 82 3.20 2.66 -8.66
C GLY A 82 1.86 3.23 -8.20
N PHE A 83 1.82 4.48 -7.70
CA PHE A 83 0.56 5.15 -7.36
C PHE A 83 -0.33 5.38 -8.57
N ARG A 84 0.25 5.81 -9.70
CA ARG A 84 -0.48 5.93 -10.97
C ARG A 84 -1.08 4.59 -11.41
N ALA A 85 -0.33 3.49 -11.26
CA ALA A 85 -0.82 2.15 -11.55
C ALA A 85 -2.04 1.82 -10.69
N LYS A 86 -1.93 1.96 -9.36
CA LYS A 86 -3.04 1.67 -8.44
C LYS A 86 -4.29 2.51 -8.76
N ALA A 87 -4.13 3.79 -9.08
CA ALA A 87 -5.24 4.64 -9.46
C ALA A 87 -5.95 4.16 -10.74
N HIS A 88 -5.19 3.77 -11.77
CA HIS A 88 -5.77 3.21 -13.00
C HIS A 88 -6.44 1.85 -12.76
N ALA A 89 -5.89 1.01 -11.87
CA ALA A 89 -6.53 -0.25 -11.50
C ALA A 89 -7.90 -0.02 -10.84
N MET A 90 -8.00 0.93 -9.90
CA MET A 90 -9.27 1.33 -9.28
C MET A 90 -10.29 1.91 -10.28
N LEU A 91 -9.83 2.44 -11.41
CA LEU A 91 -10.68 2.94 -12.50
C LEU A 91 -11.06 1.85 -13.51
N GLY A 92 -10.55 0.62 -13.36
CA GLY A 92 -10.77 -0.47 -14.33
C GLY A 92 -9.93 -0.35 -15.61
N GLU A 93 -8.89 0.49 -15.62
CA GLU A 93 -8.12 0.84 -16.81
C GLU A 93 -6.87 -0.06 -16.96
N THR A 94 -7.09 -1.33 -17.30
CA THR A 94 -6.03 -2.38 -17.35
C THR A 94 -4.80 -1.99 -18.17
N CYS A 95 -4.97 -1.38 -19.35
CA CYS A 95 -3.84 -0.98 -20.19
C CYS A 95 -2.98 0.10 -19.53
N ALA A 96 -3.62 1.09 -18.89
CA ALA A 96 -2.94 2.19 -18.23
C ALA A 96 -2.25 1.73 -16.92
N PHE A 97 -2.88 0.80 -16.20
CA PHE A 97 -2.29 0.09 -15.07
C PHE A 97 -1.00 -0.62 -15.49
N ARG A 98 -1.05 -1.53 -16.48
CA ARG A 98 0.11 -2.32 -16.91
C ARG A 98 1.26 -1.45 -17.42
N LYS A 99 0.95 -0.42 -18.21
CA LYS A 99 1.95 0.56 -18.67
C LYS A 99 2.61 1.30 -17.50
N SER A 100 1.87 1.60 -16.44
CA SER A 100 2.42 2.24 -15.25
C SER A 100 3.33 1.31 -14.45
N ILE A 101 2.98 0.02 -14.34
CA ILE A 101 3.87 -1.00 -13.74
C ILE A 101 5.16 -1.14 -14.56
N GLU A 102 5.08 -1.18 -15.89
CA GLU A 102 6.25 -1.22 -16.77
C GLU A 102 7.17 0.00 -16.58
N HIS A 103 6.59 1.20 -16.47
CA HIS A 103 7.36 2.41 -16.20
C HIS A 103 7.98 2.43 -14.80
N ALA A 104 7.28 1.92 -13.78
CA ALA A 104 7.83 1.77 -12.45
C ALA A 104 9.04 0.82 -12.44
N GLN A 105 8.92 -0.32 -13.13
CA GLN A 105 10.02 -1.28 -13.26
C GLN A 105 11.22 -0.66 -13.97
N GLN A 106 11.00 0.03 -15.10
CA GLN A 106 12.07 0.72 -15.83
C GLN A 106 12.76 1.80 -14.99
N ALA A 107 12.01 2.48 -14.11
CA ALA A 107 12.59 3.45 -13.19
C ALA A 107 13.49 2.77 -12.14
N LEU A 108 13.08 1.62 -11.60
CA LEU A 108 13.92 0.82 -10.68
C LEU A 108 15.17 0.27 -11.38
N ASP A 109 15.03 -0.34 -12.55
CA ASP A 109 16.14 -0.97 -13.28
C ASP A 109 17.26 0.03 -13.64
N ARG A 110 16.90 1.32 -13.78
CA ARG A 110 17.81 2.40 -14.14
C ARG A 110 18.18 3.29 -12.95
N SER A 111 17.70 2.97 -11.75
CA SER A 111 17.99 3.75 -10.55
C SER A 111 19.46 3.60 -10.14
N PRO A 112 20.09 4.68 -9.64
CA PRO A 112 21.41 4.60 -9.04
C PRO A 112 21.45 3.56 -7.89
N PRO A 113 22.46 2.67 -7.83
CA PRO A 113 22.54 1.62 -6.80
C PRO A 113 22.59 2.13 -5.36
N ASP A 114 23.13 3.33 -5.15
CA ASP A 114 23.19 4.01 -3.86
C ASP A 114 21.81 4.44 -3.33
N LEU A 115 20.83 4.62 -4.21
CA LEU A 115 19.44 4.90 -3.83
C LEU A 115 18.61 3.62 -3.59
N MET A 116 19.09 2.47 -4.03
CA MET A 116 18.43 1.16 -3.91
C MET A 116 18.75 0.48 -2.57
N GLN A 117 18.64 1.22 -1.46
CA GLN A 117 18.88 0.70 -0.11
C GLN A 117 17.56 0.57 0.65
N PRO A 118 17.35 -0.52 1.43
CA PRO A 118 16.17 -0.66 2.26
C PRO A 118 16.02 0.48 3.27
N GLY A 119 14.80 1.00 3.42
CA GLY A 119 14.47 2.00 4.41
C GLY A 119 12.98 2.34 4.43
N ILE A 120 12.54 3.09 5.43
CA ILE A 120 11.11 3.44 5.63
C ILE A 120 10.46 4.20 4.44
N PHE A 121 11.27 4.77 3.54
CA PHE A 121 10.81 5.45 2.32
C PHE A 121 11.35 4.82 1.04
N SER A 122 11.92 3.63 1.12
CA SER A 122 12.38 2.92 -0.08
C SER A 122 11.19 2.39 -0.86
N PHE A 123 11.28 2.45 -2.19
CA PHE A 123 10.40 1.75 -3.10
C PHE A 123 11.25 0.80 -3.92
N LEU A 124 11.21 -0.47 -3.55
CA LEU A 124 12.08 -1.52 -4.07
C LEU A 124 11.25 -2.55 -4.87
N PRO A 125 11.88 -3.52 -5.57
CA PRO A 125 11.16 -4.47 -6.42
C PRO A 125 10.03 -5.23 -5.71
N GLU A 126 10.22 -5.62 -4.45
CA GLU A 126 9.21 -6.28 -3.60
C GLU A 126 7.94 -5.45 -3.46
N ARG A 127 8.12 -4.14 -3.27
CA ARG A 127 7.03 -3.18 -3.13
C ARG A 127 6.31 -2.91 -4.43
N LEU A 128 7.03 -2.91 -5.55
CA LEU A 128 6.41 -2.84 -6.88
C LEU A 128 5.56 -4.08 -7.15
N ALA A 129 6.07 -5.28 -6.84
CA ALA A 129 5.32 -6.52 -6.98
C ALA A 129 4.07 -6.55 -6.09
N PHE A 130 4.14 -6.01 -4.87
CA PHE A 130 2.97 -5.79 -4.02
C PHE A 130 1.94 -4.85 -4.70
N TYR A 131 2.37 -3.72 -5.24
CA TYR A 131 1.47 -2.77 -5.92
C TYR A 131 0.82 -3.40 -7.16
N GLU A 132 1.57 -4.23 -7.89
CA GLU A 132 1.06 -5.01 -9.00
C GLU A 132 -0.01 -6.02 -8.54
N ALA A 133 0.26 -6.79 -7.48
CA ALA A 133 -0.70 -7.73 -6.92
C ALA A 133 -2.01 -7.03 -6.55
N ARG A 134 -1.94 -5.90 -5.85
CA ARG A 134 -3.11 -5.10 -5.51
C ARG A 134 -3.86 -4.65 -6.78
N GLY A 135 -3.14 -4.15 -7.77
CA GLY A 135 -3.78 -3.68 -9.00
C GLY A 135 -4.53 -4.80 -9.71
N TRP A 136 -3.98 -6.02 -9.74
CA TRP A 136 -4.66 -7.17 -10.33
C TRP A 136 -5.90 -7.62 -9.54
N VAL A 137 -5.89 -7.52 -8.20
CA VAL A 137 -7.09 -7.72 -7.37
C VAL A 137 -8.18 -6.70 -7.76
N GLU A 138 -7.86 -5.41 -7.87
CA GLU A 138 -8.84 -4.37 -8.26
C GLU A 138 -9.40 -4.62 -9.67
N LEU A 139 -8.58 -5.16 -10.58
CA LEU A 139 -8.95 -5.50 -11.95
C LEU A 139 -9.62 -6.90 -12.07
N ASN A 140 -9.88 -7.58 -10.96
CA ASN A 140 -10.50 -8.89 -10.89
C ASN A 140 -9.78 -9.96 -11.75
N ASN A 141 -8.45 -9.95 -11.70
CA ASN A 141 -7.58 -10.94 -12.33
C ASN A 141 -6.80 -11.71 -11.26
N ALA A 142 -7.43 -12.75 -10.70
CA ALA A 142 -6.92 -13.50 -9.57
C ALA A 142 -5.59 -14.21 -9.86
N ASP A 143 -5.45 -14.85 -11.03
CA ASP A 143 -4.21 -15.53 -11.44
C ASP A 143 -3.01 -14.57 -11.41
N ALA A 144 -3.15 -13.39 -12.03
CA ALA A 144 -2.08 -12.40 -12.08
C ALA A 144 -1.81 -11.78 -10.70
N ALA A 145 -2.84 -11.60 -9.88
CA ALA A 145 -2.70 -11.12 -8.51
C ALA A 145 -1.90 -12.12 -7.64
N SER A 146 -2.22 -13.41 -7.71
CA SER A 146 -1.54 -14.47 -6.99
C SER A 146 -0.06 -14.57 -7.38
N ILE A 147 0.25 -14.58 -8.68
CA ILE A 147 1.64 -14.60 -9.18
C ILE A 147 2.43 -13.39 -8.66
N ALA A 148 1.84 -12.19 -8.72
CA ALA A 148 2.51 -10.98 -8.26
C ALA A 148 2.70 -10.98 -6.73
N ALA A 149 1.73 -11.49 -5.96
CA ALA A 149 1.80 -11.59 -4.51
C ALA A 149 2.86 -12.60 -4.04
N GLU A 150 2.96 -13.75 -4.70
CA GLU A 150 4.02 -14.74 -4.44
C GLU A 150 5.40 -14.16 -4.73
N ARG A 151 5.55 -13.49 -5.88
CA ARG A 151 6.79 -12.82 -6.25
C ARG A 151 7.18 -11.75 -5.22
N ALA A 152 6.25 -10.91 -4.78
CA ALA A 152 6.50 -9.93 -3.72
C ALA A 152 6.95 -10.60 -2.42
N THR A 153 6.23 -11.63 -1.96
CA THR A 153 6.52 -12.37 -0.72
C THR A 153 7.90 -13.02 -0.76
N SER A 154 8.34 -13.53 -1.91
CA SER A 154 9.67 -14.15 -2.07
C SER A 154 10.85 -13.18 -1.91
N MET A 155 10.60 -11.87 -2.05
CA MET A 155 11.63 -10.83 -2.01
C MET A 155 11.68 -10.07 -0.68
N TYR A 156 10.58 -10.02 0.07
CA TYR A 156 10.56 -9.32 1.36
C TYR A 156 11.49 -9.98 2.40
N ASP A 157 12.27 -9.13 3.07
CA ASP A 157 13.09 -9.53 4.21
C ASP A 157 12.23 -9.83 5.45
N PHE A 158 12.75 -10.65 6.36
CA PHE A 158 12.08 -11.02 7.61
C PHE A 158 11.91 -9.86 8.60
N THR A 159 12.62 -8.75 8.38
CA THR A 159 12.54 -7.54 9.22
C THR A 159 11.37 -6.61 8.84
N GLU A 160 10.77 -6.80 7.67
CA GLU A 160 9.62 -6.00 7.24
C GLU A 160 8.34 -6.48 7.95
N THR A 161 7.57 -5.53 8.47
CA THR A 161 6.48 -5.80 9.43
C THR A 161 5.10 -5.43 8.91
N THR A 162 5.00 -4.59 7.87
CA THR A 162 3.71 -4.09 7.38
C THR A 162 3.39 -4.67 6.02
N GLU A 163 4.29 -4.55 5.05
CA GLU A 163 3.98 -4.86 3.66
C GLU A 163 3.71 -6.35 3.40
N PRO A 164 4.44 -7.32 3.99
CA PRO A 164 4.12 -8.74 3.87
C PRO A 164 2.69 -9.08 4.32
N ALA A 165 2.17 -8.39 5.34
CA ALA A 165 0.78 -8.58 5.76
C ALA A 165 -0.20 -8.05 4.69
N LEU A 166 0.10 -6.91 4.07
CA LEU A 166 -0.69 -6.38 2.96
C LEU A 166 -0.65 -7.31 1.73
N VAL A 167 0.52 -7.86 1.38
CA VAL A 167 0.64 -8.83 0.28
C VAL A 167 -0.21 -10.08 0.54
N ARG A 168 -0.19 -10.62 1.76
CA ARG A 168 -1.04 -11.76 2.15
C ARG A 168 -2.53 -11.44 1.98
N PHE A 169 -2.95 -10.21 2.23
CA PHE A 169 -4.33 -9.82 1.95
C PHE A 169 -4.66 -9.74 0.46
N GLU A 170 -3.72 -9.34 -0.40
CA GLU A 170 -3.95 -9.40 -1.85
C GLU A 170 -4.07 -10.85 -2.32
N GLN A 171 -3.21 -11.74 -1.83
CA GLN A 171 -3.29 -13.17 -2.12
C GLN A 171 -4.62 -13.77 -1.63
N ALA A 172 -5.02 -13.45 -0.40
CA ALA A 172 -6.31 -13.87 0.13
C ALA A 172 -7.48 -13.35 -0.72
N SER A 173 -7.40 -12.10 -1.19
CA SER A 173 -8.43 -11.50 -2.04
C SER A 173 -8.53 -12.18 -3.41
N ALA A 174 -7.40 -12.58 -4.00
CA ALA A 174 -7.35 -13.38 -5.22
C ALA A 174 -8.06 -14.74 -5.02
N PHE A 175 -7.80 -15.44 -3.90
CA PHE A 175 -8.53 -16.68 -3.56
C PHE A 175 -10.04 -16.47 -3.39
N VAL A 176 -10.48 -15.32 -2.85
CA VAL A 176 -11.93 -15.01 -2.81
C VAL A 176 -12.51 -14.88 -4.23
N GLN A 177 -11.78 -14.24 -5.15
CA GLN A 177 -12.21 -14.08 -6.54
C GLN A 177 -12.30 -15.42 -7.29
N GLU A 178 -11.48 -16.41 -6.90
CA GLU A 178 -11.53 -17.79 -7.41
C GLU A 178 -12.59 -18.66 -6.73
N GLY A 179 -13.20 -18.18 -5.64
CA GLY A 179 -14.21 -18.93 -4.86
C GLY A 179 -13.64 -19.78 -3.73
N GLU A 180 -12.33 -19.72 -3.48
CA GLU A 180 -11.59 -20.49 -2.47
C GLU A 180 -11.63 -19.82 -1.10
N LEU A 181 -12.84 -19.67 -0.53
CA LEU A 181 -13.06 -18.94 0.73
C LEU A 181 -12.32 -19.52 1.94
N LEU A 182 -12.10 -20.84 1.97
CA LEU A 182 -11.38 -21.49 3.08
C LEU A 182 -9.93 -21.02 3.11
N GLU A 183 -9.25 -21.07 1.97
CA GLU A 183 -7.85 -20.68 1.85
C GLU A 183 -7.67 -19.16 1.99
N ALA A 184 -8.58 -18.38 1.41
CA ALA A 184 -8.62 -16.94 1.60
C ALA A 184 -8.66 -16.54 3.08
N CYS A 185 -9.60 -17.10 3.85
CA CYS A 185 -9.74 -16.78 5.28
C CYS A 185 -8.53 -17.26 6.10
N ARG A 186 -7.94 -18.41 5.73
CA ARG A 186 -6.72 -18.93 6.36
C ARG A 186 -5.57 -17.94 6.19
N ILE A 187 -5.27 -17.53 4.96
CA ILE A 187 -4.18 -16.61 4.65
C ILE A 187 -4.41 -15.25 5.32
N ALA A 188 -5.62 -14.69 5.19
CA ALA A 188 -5.98 -13.41 5.83
C ALA A 188 -5.78 -13.46 7.36
N SER A 189 -6.18 -14.56 8.01
CA SER A 189 -5.97 -14.75 9.46
C SER A 189 -4.49 -14.82 9.82
N THR A 190 -3.66 -15.51 9.03
CA THR A 190 -2.20 -15.56 9.29
C THR A 190 -1.55 -14.18 9.18
N ALA A 191 -2.04 -13.30 8.29
CA ALA A 191 -1.53 -11.95 8.16
C ALA A 191 -1.70 -11.14 9.44
N LEU A 192 -2.83 -11.31 10.15
CA LEU A 192 -3.13 -10.59 11.37
C LEU A 192 -2.60 -11.25 12.65
N LEU A 193 -2.47 -12.58 12.65
CA LEU A 193 -1.99 -13.34 13.81
C LEU A 193 -0.46 -13.44 13.89
N ASP A 194 0.27 -13.08 12.81
CA ASP A 194 1.73 -13.01 12.83
C ASP A 194 2.18 -11.95 13.88
N PRO A 195 2.91 -12.34 14.94
CA PRO A 195 3.33 -11.42 16.00
C PRO A 195 4.21 -10.27 15.51
N ARG A 196 4.79 -10.40 14.32
CA ARG A 196 5.62 -9.36 13.69
C ARG A 196 4.79 -8.33 12.94
N THR A 197 3.52 -8.61 12.64
CA THR A 197 2.69 -7.69 11.88
C THR A 197 2.46 -6.41 12.68
N TYR A 198 2.91 -5.29 12.11
CA TYR A 198 2.57 -3.97 12.63
C TYR A 198 1.15 -3.60 12.17
N LEU A 199 0.19 -3.56 13.12
CA LEU A 199 -1.22 -3.27 12.85
C LEU A 199 -1.48 -1.76 12.60
N SER A 200 -0.84 -1.22 11.57
CA SER A 200 -1.02 0.16 11.12
C SER A 200 -2.42 0.40 10.53
N PHE A 201 -2.77 1.68 10.32
CA PHE A 201 -4.01 2.06 9.62
C PHE A 201 -4.17 1.35 8.27
N THR A 202 -3.09 1.13 7.53
CA THR A 202 -3.13 0.48 6.20
C THR A 202 -3.51 -0.99 6.30
N VAL A 203 -2.91 -1.75 7.22
CA VAL A 203 -3.24 -3.16 7.49
C VAL A 203 -4.68 -3.30 7.97
N VAL A 204 -5.11 -2.42 8.87
CA VAL A 204 -6.49 -2.40 9.37
C VAL A 204 -7.49 -2.12 8.24
N THR A 205 -7.19 -1.15 7.39
CA THR A 205 -8.02 -0.82 6.23
C THR A 205 -8.13 -2.01 5.29
N ARG A 206 -7.01 -2.69 5.03
CA ARG A 206 -6.96 -3.86 4.14
C ARG A 206 -7.75 -5.05 4.69
N ALA A 207 -7.67 -5.31 5.99
CA ALA A 207 -8.49 -6.33 6.65
C ALA A 207 -10.00 -6.07 6.49
N ARG A 208 -10.43 -4.80 6.57
CA ARG A 208 -11.85 -4.44 6.36
C ARG A 208 -12.28 -4.57 4.90
N GLU A 209 -11.41 -4.21 3.96
CA GLU A 209 -11.67 -4.41 2.54
C GLU A 209 -11.86 -5.90 2.23
N PHE A 210 -11.00 -6.76 2.78
CA PHE A 210 -11.15 -8.21 2.67
C PHE A 210 -12.47 -8.71 3.28
N ASP A 211 -12.84 -8.28 4.49
CA ASP A 211 -14.12 -8.66 5.12
C ASP A 211 -15.35 -8.19 4.32
N ARG A 212 -15.26 -7.07 3.59
CA ARG A 212 -16.31 -6.66 2.65
C ARG A 212 -16.35 -7.54 1.42
N LEU A 213 -15.18 -7.93 0.89
CA LEU A 213 -15.06 -8.76 -0.32
C LEU A 213 -15.68 -10.16 -0.13
N ILE A 214 -15.51 -10.79 1.04
CA ILE A 214 -16.13 -12.09 1.35
C ILE A 214 -17.66 -12.02 1.50
N GLY A 215 -18.24 -10.82 1.61
CA GLY A 215 -19.68 -10.59 1.64
C GLY A 215 -20.40 -11.25 2.83
N SER A 216 -21.67 -11.62 2.65
CA SER A 216 -22.52 -12.17 3.73
C SER A 216 -22.37 -13.69 3.93
N SER A 217 -21.30 -14.31 3.43
CA SER A 217 -21.06 -15.75 3.58
C SER A 217 -21.11 -16.17 5.05
N GLN A 218 -21.65 -17.37 5.28
CA GLN A 218 -21.82 -18.01 6.59
C GLN A 218 -21.01 -19.31 6.70
N SER A 219 -19.97 -19.48 5.86
CA SER A 219 -19.06 -20.61 6.02
C SER A 219 -18.35 -20.56 7.37
N GLU A 220 -17.91 -21.71 7.86
CA GLU A 220 -17.12 -21.80 9.09
C GLU A 220 -15.85 -20.95 9.00
N SER A 221 -15.13 -21.03 7.88
CA SER A 221 -13.93 -20.22 7.62
C SER A 221 -14.16 -18.71 7.75
N VAL A 222 -15.33 -18.21 7.33
CA VAL A 222 -15.68 -16.79 7.41
C VAL A 222 -16.03 -16.39 8.84
N ARG A 223 -16.66 -17.28 9.62
CA ARG A 223 -16.88 -17.04 11.06
C ARG A 223 -15.55 -16.97 11.81
N ASP A 224 -14.64 -17.91 11.56
CA ASP A 224 -13.33 -17.94 12.20
C ASP A 224 -12.52 -16.68 11.89
N TRP A 225 -12.50 -16.24 10.63
CA TRP A 225 -11.90 -14.97 10.23
C TRP A 225 -12.50 -13.78 11.00
N ARG A 226 -13.83 -13.71 11.10
CA ARG A 226 -14.52 -12.62 11.81
C ARG A 226 -14.26 -12.63 13.31
N ASP A 227 -14.07 -13.80 13.91
CA ASP A 227 -13.70 -13.94 15.32
C ASP A 227 -12.26 -13.45 15.57
N VAL A 228 -11.32 -13.77 14.68
CA VAL A 228 -9.95 -13.22 14.71
C VAL A 228 -10.00 -11.70 14.60
N LEU A 229 -10.71 -11.19 13.59
CA LEU A 229 -10.87 -9.76 13.32
C LEU A 229 -11.49 -9.01 14.53
N GLY A 230 -12.57 -9.55 15.10
CA GLY A 230 -13.26 -8.97 16.25
C GLY A 230 -12.44 -9.02 17.55
N THR A 231 -11.59 -10.03 17.73
CA THR A 231 -10.67 -10.12 18.87
C THR A 231 -9.58 -9.08 18.78
N LEU A 232 -9.01 -8.86 17.59
CA LEU A 232 -8.02 -7.82 17.35
C LEU A 232 -8.59 -6.42 17.58
N TRP A 233 -9.83 -6.16 17.13
CA TRP A 233 -10.49 -4.87 17.39
C TRP A 233 -10.70 -4.58 18.87
N ARG A 234 -11.12 -5.58 19.65
CA ARG A 234 -11.25 -5.41 21.11
C ARG A 234 -9.92 -5.07 21.76
N THR A 235 -8.82 -5.62 21.26
CA THR A 235 -7.47 -5.32 21.76
C THR A 235 -7.02 -3.91 21.37
N LEU A 236 -7.22 -3.50 20.12
CA LEU A 236 -6.85 -2.17 19.62
C LEU A 236 -7.70 -1.04 20.24
N ASN A 237 -8.96 -1.31 20.56
CA ASN A 237 -9.81 -0.36 21.28
C ASN A 237 -9.32 -0.14 22.72
N LYS A 238 -8.84 -1.19 23.40
CA LYS A 238 -8.29 -1.08 24.77
C LYS A 238 -7.00 -0.27 24.83
N THR A 239 -6.21 -0.24 23.76
CA THR A 239 -4.96 0.53 23.68
C THR A 239 -5.17 1.98 23.20
N GLY A 240 -6.41 2.42 22.98
CA GLY A 240 -6.72 3.78 22.52
C GLY A 240 -6.49 4.01 21.01
N PHE A 241 -6.14 2.96 20.27
CA PHE A 241 -5.90 3.01 18.82
C PHE A 241 -7.20 3.24 18.03
N SER A 242 -8.38 2.99 18.63
CA SER A 242 -9.66 3.12 17.93
C SER A 242 -10.10 4.56 17.68
N ASN A 243 -9.88 5.46 18.65
CA ASN A 243 -10.24 6.88 18.52
C ASN A 243 -9.47 7.57 17.39
N ILE A 244 -8.40 6.94 16.92
CA ILE A 244 -7.45 7.44 15.95
C ILE A 244 -7.82 6.98 14.51
N LEU A 245 -8.46 5.83 14.36
CA LEU A 245 -8.82 5.23 13.07
C LEU A 245 -10.27 5.57 12.62
N GLY A 246 -10.90 6.56 13.23
CA GLY A 246 -12.30 6.93 12.96
C GLY A 246 -13.29 5.81 13.27
N LEU A 247 -13.06 5.05 14.34
CA LEU A 247 -13.91 3.93 14.78
C LEU A 247 -15.11 4.35 15.64
N ALA A 248 -15.66 5.55 15.41
CA ALA A 248 -16.91 6.02 16.01
C ALA A 248 -18.00 6.17 14.94
#